data_AF-G4FPF3-F1
#
_entry.id   AF-G4FPF3-F1
#
_cell.length_a   1.000
_cell.length_b   1.000
_cell.length_c   1.000
_cell.angle_alpha   90.00
_cell.angle_beta   90.00
_cell.angle_gamma   90.00
#
_symmetry.space_group_name_H-M   'P 1'
#
loop_
_entity.id
_entity.type
_entity.pdbx_description
1 polymer ?
#
loop_
_entity_poly.entity_id
_entity_poly.type
_entity_poly.pdbx_seq_one_letter_code
_entity_poly.pdbx_strand_id
1 'polypeptide(L)'
;MQFTSENSQRNESDDGFVLPLVITVGLILTVGGFALLTRVFGGFMGSIRSEQARQAREIAEGGMAETIENLNRKFNYLLINCYDPSISDNGWQSADQCQNIVFRIDSGKAVGLWNSPRYPSSVCPGVQRESYNQFSKLIDTPKGEYRVLRYIFDGTQFYGGKGTLSIEGTRRSSDNRILATSVIEQTFEVKPKNCGSNFKGNANNSGFPGLLASEINLGNNDVKGSISGNILCTGCEYADPLNPQPGEELALIQANTNNAEVDGEIFIGEITMPDVWPIPDKIRKAITQVTDDEDNPIIRSLQENINKESGTNTYKISSQPVPQAGESELSNGGMCATDEANPALAAGEPITYCIVSSIVLSSTEQLEVDTSRGPVKLYVTGDVDVGGQRSLKQTRSDGLSTTAFRLGLFGLNEAQCSKERINNSSFQQNVKLAGVSKTKKKNNGGEEPKAANVFVHFPCGKVGISGGAQNEAECNTTDESITPENALEGQVPYGDCGGGDIRGVVWAEEWDGSGSNNAQLVVPSNAADDGLREQGFEYAISVKDYVAIGTNSWFGFGGVPRP
;
A
#
# COMPACT_ATOMS: atom_id res chain seq x y z
N MET A 1 -112.74 41.18 26.80
CA MET A 1 -112.63 42.46 27.53
C MET A 1 -112.09 43.50 26.55
N GLN A 2 -112.92 44.48 26.20
CA GLN A 2 -112.50 45.69 25.47
C GLN A 2 -111.65 46.60 26.36
N PHE A 3 -110.80 47.41 25.73
CA PHE A 3 -110.51 48.85 25.92
C PHE A 3 -109.06 49.14 25.45
N THR A 4 -108.91 49.70 24.24
CA THR A 4 -108.54 51.11 23.90
C THR A 4 -107.03 51.38 23.97
N SER A 5 -106.36 51.68 22.84
CA SER A 5 -106.30 52.96 22.07
C SER A 5 -105.44 54.04 22.74
N GLU A 6 -104.29 54.34 22.13
CA GLU A 6 -103.73 55.69 21.83
C GLU A 6 -102.37 55.47 21.12
N ASN A 7 -102.16 55.78 19.83
CA ASN A 7 -102.04 57.06 19.14
C ASN A 7 -100.78 57.87 19.54
N SER A 8 -99.78 57.99 18.64
CA SER A 8 -99.18 59.29 18.21
C SER A 8 -97.86 59.13 17.42
N GLN A 9 -97.90 59.62 16.16
CA GLN A 9 -96.93 60.43 15.39
C GLN A 9 -95.43 60.04 15.17
N ARG A 10 -95.16 59.72 13.88
CA ARG A 10 -94.21 60.31 12.89
C ARG A 10 -92.80 60.84 13.26
N ASN A 11 -91.87 60.43 12.36
CA ASN A 11 -90.57 61.01 11.90
C ASN A 11 -89.34 60.48 12.67
N GLU A 12 -88.16 60.24 12.10
CA GLU A 12 -87.50 60.63 10.83
C GLU A 12 -86.40 59.57 10.53
N SER A 13 -85.82 59.63 9.34
CA SER A 13 -84.81 58.74 8.76
C SER A 13 -83.60 58.37 9.65
N ASP A 14 -83.34 57.07 9.82
CA ASP A 14 -82.06 56.52 10.31
C ASP A 14 -81.58 55.40 9.35
N ASP A 15 -81.14 55.79 8.15
CA ASP A 15 -80.32 54.94 7.27
C ASP A 15 -78.84 55.30 7.51
N GLY A 16 -78.07 54.43 8.17
CA GLY A 16 -76.65 54.76 8.35
C GLY A 16 -75.70 53.88 9.16
N PHE A 17 -75.90 52.56 9.36
CA PHE A 17 -74.85 51.74 10.01
C PHE A 17 -74.66 50.30 9.48
N VAL A 18 -75.49 49.83 8.55
CA VAL A 18 -75.38 48.45 8.03
C VAL A 18 -74.16 48.27 7.12
N LEU A 19 -73.82 49.29 6.32
CA LEU A 19 -72.71 49.22 5.35
C LEU A 19 -71.32 49.00 6.00
N PRO A 20 -70.88 49.77 7.02
CA PRO A 20 -69.56 49.56 7.64
C PRO A 20 -69.45 48.22 8.38
N LEU A 21 -70.53 47.71 8.97
CA LEU A 21 -70.55 46.40 9.62
C LEU A 21 -70.35 45.26 8.62
N VAL A 22 -71.07 45.29 7.49
CA VAL A 22 -70.94 44.29 6.41
C VAL A 22 -69.54 44.34 5.79
N ILE A 23 -68.96 45.54 5.63
CA ILE A 23 -67.58 45.70 5.14
C ILE A 23 -66.58 45.11 6.14
N THR A 24 -66.76 45.32 7.45
CA THR A 24 -65.81 44.84 8.46
C THR A 24 -65.88 43.32 8.62
N VAL A 25 -67.10 42.75 8.64
CA VAL A 25 -67.29 41.29 8.67
C VAL A 25 -66.77 40.66 7.37
N GLY A 26 -67.02 41.28 6.22
CA GLY A 26 -66.45 40.84 4.94
C GLY A 26 -64.92 40.90 4.92
N LEU A 27 -64.32 41.93 5.52
CA LEU A 27 -62.87 42.07 5.62
C LEU A 27 -62.25 41.02 6.56
N ILE A 28 -62.90 40.75 7.70
CA ILE A 28 -62.44 39.71 8.64
C ILE A 28 -62.55 38.31 8.00
N LEU A 29 -63.64 38.03 7.29
CA LEU A 29 -63.81 36.74 6.59
C LEU A 29 -62.83 36.58 5.43
N THR A 30 -62.53 37.65 4.69
CA THR A 30 -61.52 37.59 3.63
C THR A 30 -60.11 37.41 4.21
N VAL A 31 -59.72 38.17 5.23
CA VAL A 31 -58.41 38.02 5.91
C VAL A 31 -58.28 36.62 6.52
N GLY A 32 -59.33 36.10 7.18
CA GLY A 32 -59.37 34.73 7.71
C GLY A 32 -59.27 33.67 6.62
N GLY A 33 -59.95 33.87 5.49
CA GLY A 33 -59.86 33.01 4.31
C GLY A 33 -58.46 32.97 3.72
N PHE A 34 -57.80 34.13 3.58
CA PHE A 34 -56.41 34.22 3.13
C PHE A 34 -55.44 33.55 4.11
N ALA A 35 -55.64 33.69 5.42
CA ALA A 35 -54.79 33.04 6.43
C ALA A 35 -54.89 31.50 6.43
N LEU A 36 -56.07 30.95 6.15
CA LEU A 36 -56.24 29.50 6.00
C LEU A 36 -55.64 28.99 4.69
N LEU A 37 -55.80 29.74 3.60
CA LEU A 37 -55.17 29.41 2.32
C LEU A 37 -53.65 29.41 2.43
N THR A 38 -53.04 30.43 3.04
CA THR A 38 -51.57 30.47 3.23
C THR A 38 -51.07 29.30 4.07
N ARG A 39 -51.82 28.86 5.08
CA ARG A 39 -51.47 27.67 5.88
C ARG A 39 -51.58 26.36 5.07
N VAL A 40 -52.62 26.20 4.25
CA VAL A 40 -52.79 25.02 3.38
C VAL A 40 -51.72 24.98 2.29
N PHE A 41 -51.44 26.12 1.64
CA PHE A 41 -50.35 26.24 0.67
C PHE A 41 -48.98 26.01 1.33
N GLY A 42 -48.76 26.50 2.54
CA GLY A 42 -47.55 26.23 3.32
C GLY A 42 -47.36 24.74 3.62
N GLY A 43 -48.43 24.05 4.03
CA GLY A 43 -48.41 22.60 4.26
C GLY A 43 -48.15 21.79 2.99
N PHE A 44 -48.81 22.15 1.89
CA PHE A 44 -48.63 21.51 0.58
C PHE A 44 -47.21 21.73 0.00
N MET A 45 -46.69 22.96 0.07
CA MET A 45 -45.32 23.26 -0.33
C MET A 45 -44.30 22.55 0.57
N GLY A 46 -44.60 22.40 1.87
CA GLY A 46 -43.81 21.60 2.80
C GLY A 46 -43.78 20.11 2.40
N SER A 47 -44.91 19.52 2.05
CA SER A 47 -44.96 18.12 1.61
C SER A 47 -44.24 17.89 0.29
N ILE A 48 -44.35 18.82 -0.68
CA ILE A 48 -43.60 18.73 -1.95
C ILE A 48 -42.09 18.78 -1.68
N ARG A 49 -41.63 19.68 -0.82
CA ARG A 49 -40.20 19.79 -0.47
C ARG A 49 -39.70 18.54 0.25
N SER A 50 -40.48 18.00 1.16
CA SER A 50 -40.15 16.73 1.85
C SER A 50 -40.06 15.57 0.86
N GLU A 51 -40.98 15.50 -0.10
CA GLU A 51 -40.99 14.46 -1.12
C GLU A 51 -39.80 14.59 -2.09
N GLN A 52 -39.47 15.82 -2.50
CA GLN A 52 -38.30 16.10 -3.34
C GLN A 52 -37.00 15.76 -2.62
N ALA A 53 -36.88 16.07 -1.32
CA ALA A 53 -35.74 15.69 -0.50
C ALA A 53 -35.62 14.17 -0.33
N ARG A 54 -36.76 13.47 -0.14
CA ARG A 54 -36.81 12.01 -0.09
C ARG A 54 -36.32 11.37 -1.39
N GLN A 55 -36.76 11.89 -2.54
CA GLN A 55 -36.34 11.42 -3.86
C GLN A 55 -34.85 11.72 -4.12
N ALA A 56 -34.35 12.90 -3.71
CA ALA A 56 -32.92 13.23 -3.82
C ALA A 56 -32.06 12.27 -2.97
N ARG A 57 -32.55 11.88 -1.80
CA ARG A 57 -31.91 10.88 -0.94
C ARG A 57 -31.94 9.48 -1.56
N GLU A 58 -33.07 9.05 -2.12
CA GLU A 58 -33.19 7.77 -2.84
C GLU A 58 -32.19 7.68 -4.01
N ILE A 59 -32.03 8.78 -4.77
CA ILE A 59 -31.01 8.90 -5.83
C ILE A 59 -29.60 8.72 -5.26
N ALA A 60 -29.29 9.35 -4.12
CA ALA A 60 -27.99 9.23 -3.47
C ALA A 60 -27.74 7.80 -2.94
N GLU A 61 -28.74 7.14 -2.35
CA GLU A 61 -28.65 5.75 -1.88
C GLU A 61 -28.42 4.78 -3.06
N GLY A 62 -29.12 4.99 -4.18
CA GLY A 62 -28.90 4.21 -5.41
C GLY A 62 -27.50 4.40 -5.99
N GLY A 63 -27.01 5.65 -6.06
CA GLY A 63 -25.65 5.96 -6.48
C GLY A 63 -24.58 5.33 -5.59
N MET A 64 -24.85 5.23 -4.28
CA MET A 64 -23.96 4.59 -3.30
C MET A 64 -23.88 3.09 -3.49
N ALA A 65 -25.01 2.43 -3.68
CA ALA A 65 -25.04 1.00 -3.98
C ALA A 65 -24.31 0.69 -5.30
N GLU A 66 -24.58 1.46 -6.36
CA GLU A 66 -23.93 1.28 -7.67
C GLU A 66 -22.41 1.51 -7.60
N THR A 67 -21.97 2.55 -6.90
CA THR A 67 -20.54 2.85 -6.73
C THR A 67 -19.83 1.73 -5.95
N ILE A 68 -20.39 1.30 -4.82
CA ILE A 68 -19.80 0.21 -4.02
C ILE A 68 -19.81 -1.12 -4.80
N GLU A 69 -20.85 -1.41 -5.57
CA GLU A 69 -20.89 -2.61 -6.42
C GLU A 69 -19.77 -2.58 -7.48
N ASN A 70 -19.59 -1.44 -8.17
CA ASN A 70 -18.52 -1.29 -9.15
C ASN A 70 -17.14 -1.40 -8.51
N LEU A 71 -16.93 -0.80 -7.33
CA LEU A 71 -15.70 -0.96 -6.56
C LEU A 71 -15.48 -2.43 -6.19
N ASN A 72 -16.48 -3.15 -5.71
CA ASN A 72 -16.32 -4.56 -5.32
C ASN A 72 -16.15 -5.53 -6.51
N ARG A 73 -16.65 -5.20 -7.70
CA ARG A 73 -16.67 -6.14 -8.85
C ARG A 73 -15.65 -5.85 -9.94
N LYS A 74 -15.37 -4.57 -10.20
CA LYS A 74 -14.55 -4.13 -11.34
C LYS A 74 -13.32 -3.35 -10.91
N PHE A 75 -13.44 -2.54 -9.87
CA PHE A 75 -12.42 -1.58 -9.44
C PHE A 75 -12.02 -1.78 -7.98
N ASN A 76 -11.83 -3.03 -7.58
CA ASN A 76 -11.49 -3.45 -6.21
C ASN A 76 -10.21 -2.80 -5.69
N TYR A 77 -9.19 -2.67 -6.54
CA TYR A 77 -7.96 -1.95 -6.22
C TYR A 77 -8.18 -0.46 -5.87
N LEU A 78 -9.29 0.15 -6.29
CA LEU A 78 -9.62 1.53 -5.93
C LEU A 78 -10.12 1.67 -4.49
N LEU A 79 -10.45 0.58 -3.80
CA LEU A 79 -10.87 0.62 -2.40
C LEU A 79 -9.77 1.11 -1.45
N ILE A 80 -8.51 1.04 -1.86
CA ILE A 80 -7.36 1.57 -1.11
C ILE A 80 -6.81 2.88 -1.70
N ASN A 81 -7.40 3.37 -2.78
CA ASN A 81 -7.08 4.65 -3.41
C ASN A 81 -8.15 5.68 -3.00
N CYS A 82 -7.77 6.92 -2.75
CA CYS A 82 -8.73 7.97 -2.38
C CYS A 82 -9.39 8.59 -3.61
N TYR A 83 -10.47 9.34 -3.40
CA TYR A 83 -11.05 10.18 -4.45
C TYR A 83 -11.47 11.53 -3.87
N ASP A 84 -10.99 12.61 -4.49
CA ASP A 84 -11.48 13.96 -4.24
C ASP A 84 -11.37 14.77 -5.55
N PRO A 85 -12.48 15.26 -6.12
CA PRO A 85 -12.49 16.00 -7.38
C PRO A 85 -11.89 17.40 -7.25
N SER A 86 -11.68 17.93 -6.03
CA SER A 86 -11.02 19.21 -5.81
C SER A 86 -9.49 19.13 -5.92
N ILE A 87 -8.95 17.91 -5.99
CA ILE A 87 -7.53 17.61 -6.11
C ILE A 87 -7.19 17.37 -7.58
N SER A 88 -6.37 18.25 -8.17
CA SER A 88 -5.86 18.08 -9.54
C SER A 88 -4.72 17.06 -9.60
N ASP A 89 -4.62 16.30 -10.70
CA ASP A 89 -3.71 15.17 -11.03
C ASP A 89 -2.18 15.44 -10.93
N ASN A 90 -1.74 16.53 -10.33
CA ASN A 90 -0.35 16.97 -10.35
C ASN A 90 0.47 16.35 -9.20
N GLY A 91 0.45 15.01 -9.08
CA GLY A 91 1.37 14.24 -8.26
C GLY A 91 1.23 14.37 -6.74
N TRP A 92 1.83 13.39 -6.07
CA TRP A 92 2.28 13.35 -4.67
C TRP A 92 1.61 14.35 -3.72
N GLN A 93 0.56 13.91 -3.02
CA GLN A 93 0.00 14.70 -1.94
C GLN A 93 0.51 14.19 -0.59
N SER A 94 0.74 15.12 0.34
CA SER A 94 0.90 14.76 1.73
C SER A 94 -0.37 14.08 2.21
N ALA A 95 -0.19 13.06 3.06
CA ALA A 95 -1.26 12.36 3.76
C ALA A 95 -2.36 13.31 4.28
N ASP A 96 -2.03 14.56 4.60
CA ASP A 96 -2.92 15.57 5.18
C ASP A 96 -4.22 15.86 4.38
N GLN A 97 -4.28 15.65 3.06
CA GLN A 97 -5.49 15.91 2.25
C GLN A 97 -6.30 14.65 1.93
N CYS A 98 -5.68 13.46 2.02
CA CYS A 98 -6.30 12.15 1.82
C CYS A 98 -6.29 11.24 3.06
N GLN A 99 -5.94 11.76 4.24
CA GLN A 99 -5.91 11.02 5.49
C GLN A 99 -6.28 11.89 6.69
N ASN A 100 -7.25 11.39 7.44
CA ASN A 100 -7.29 11.51 8.89
C ASN A 100 -6.57 10.26 9.49
N ILE A 101 -5.41 9.89 8.95
CA ILE A 101 -4.52 8.90 9.54
C ILE A 101 -3.68 9.68 10.54
N VAL A 102 -3.99 9.43 11.80
CA VAL A 102 -3.17 9.80 12.93
C VAL A 102 -1.83 9.08 12.79
N PHE A 103 -0.83 9.71 12.19
CA PHE A 103 0.60 9.62 12.57
C PHE A 103 1.39 10.66 11.76
N ARG A 104 1.66 11.82 12.39
CA ARG A 104 2.63 12.81 11.88
C ARG A 104 4.02 12.19 11.90
N ILE A 105 4.55 11.93 10.72
CA ILE A 105 5.99 11.86 10.47
C ILE A 105 6.18 12.76 9.25
N ASP A 106 7.13 13.71 9.31
CA ASP A 106 7.29 14.84 8.36
C ASP A 106 7.63 14.44 6.90
N SER A 107 7.47 13.17 6.52
CA SER A 107 7.55 12.68 5.14
C SER A 107 6.15 12.39 4.62
N GLY A 108 5.57 13.32 3.86
CA GLY A 108 4.25 13.18 3.24
C GLY A 108 4.09 11.83 2.54
N LYS A 109 3.28 10.94 3.12
CA LYS A 109 2.98 9.62 2.55
C LYS A 109 1.95 9.74 1.44
N ALA A 110 2.21 9.08 0.31
CA ALA A 110 1.40 9.15 -0.89
C ALA A 110 0.27 8.11 -0.87
N VAL A 111 -0.97 8.55 -1.08
CA VAL A 111 -2.11 7.67 -1.41
C VAL A 111 -2.46 7.92 -2.88
N GLY A 112 -2.70 6.85 -3.65
CA GLY A 112 -3.15 7.01 -5.03
C GLY A 112 -4.60 7.52 -5.11
N LEU A 113 -4.95 8.13 -6.25
CA LEU A 113 -6.28 8.70 -6.47
C LEU A 113 -7.07 7.88 -7.50
N TRP A 114 -8.40 7.89 -7.51
CA TRP A 114 -9.16 7.12 -8.53
C TRP A 114 -8.89 7.54 -9.99
N ASN A 115 -8.52 8.80 -10.22
CA ASN A 115 -8.12 9.33 -11.53
C ASN A 115 -6.64 9.04 -11.88
N SER A 116 -5.79 8.86 -10.88
CA SER A 116 -4.39 8.48 -11.03
C SER A 116 -4.05 7.40 -9.99
N PRO A 117 -4.55 6.17 -10.21
CA PRO A 117 -4.44 5.11 -9.22
C PRO A 117 -2.99 4.72 -9.04
N ARG A 118 -2.62 4.46 -7.78
CA ARG A 118 -1.38 3.77 -7.46
C ARG A 118 -1.74 2.33 -7.12
N TYR A 119 -0.82 1.43 -7.46
CA TYR A 119 -0.96 -0.01 -7.19
C TYR A 119 0.11 -0.41 -6.17
N PRO A 120 0.06 0.09 -4.92
CA PRO A 120 0.95 -0.41 -3.86
C PRO A 120 0.55 -1.84 -3.43
N SER A 121 -0.65 -2.26 -3.83
CA SER A 121 -1.17 -3.62 -3.76
C SER A 121 -2.25 -3.81 -4.82
N SER A 122 -2.52 -5.06 -5.21
CA SER A 122 -3.45 -5.49 -6.27
C SER A 122 -3.08 -5.13 -7.72
N VAL A 123 -2.80 -6.15 -8.53
CA VAL A 123 -3.62 -6.45 -9.72
C VAL A 123 -3.76 -7.97 -9.81
N CYS A 124 -4.88 -8.51 -9.31
CA CYS A 124 -5.18 -9.91 -9.58
C CYS A 124 -5.34 -10.14 -11.09
N PRO A 125 -4.99 -11.34 -11.60
CA PRO A 125 -5.23 -11.68 -13.00
C PRO A 125 -6.69 -11.40 -13.39
N GLY A 126 -6.92 -10.76 -14.55
CA GLY A 126 -8.24 -10.45 -15.09
C GLY A 126 -8.94 -9.18 -14.56
N VAL A 127 -8.33 -8.40 -13.66
CA VAL A 127 -8.91 -7.12 -13.18
C VAL A 127 -8.74 -6.03 -14.25
N GLN A 128 -9.82 -5.29 -14.53
CA GLN A 128 -9.76 -4.11 -15.42
C GLN A 128 -9.01 -2.96 -14.72
N ARG A 129 -7.92 -2.48 -15.33
CA ARG A 129 -7.07 -1.39 -14.81
C ARG A 129 -7.49 0.00 -15.30
N GLU A 130 -8.70 0.14 -15.81
CA GLU A 130 -9.19 1.42 -16.34
C GLU A 130 -9.50 2.40 -15.20
N SER A 131 -9.23 3.69 -15.39
CA SER A 131 -9.67 4.72 -14.46
C SER A 131 -11.19 4.62 -14.25
N TYR A 132 -11.63 4.69 -13.00
CA TYR A 132 -13.06 4.80 -12.72
C TYR A 132 -13.58 6.09 -13.37
N ASN A 133 -14.53 5.96 -14.30
CA ASN A 133 -15.08 7.11 -15.03
C ASN A 133 -16.55 7.39 -14.69
N GLN A 134 -17.15 6.60 -13.79
CA GLN A 134 -18.56 6.69 -13.40
C GLN A 134 -18.76 7.54 -12.14
N PHE A 135 -18.14 8.72 -12.09
CA PHE A 135 -18.25 9.64 -10.96
C PHE A 135 -19.63 10.31 -10.85
N SER A 136 -20.41 10.33 -11.94
CA SER A 136 -21.80 10.76 -11.91
C SER A 136 -22.63 10.00 -12.94
N LYS A 137 -23.94 9.93 -12.69
CA LYS A 137 -24.88 9.28 -13.61
C LYS A 137 -26.27 9.90 -13.48
N LEU A 138 -26.90 10.10 -14.64
CA LEU A 138 -28.29 10.55 -14.72
C LEU A 138 -29.23 9.39 -14.43
N ILE A 139 -30.25 9.65 -13.62
CA ILE A 139 -31.34 8.73 -13.31
C ILE A 139 -32.61 9.32 -13.92
N ASP A 140 -33.37 8.51 -14.67
CA ASP A 140 -34.60 8.99 -15.32
C ASP A 140 -35.83 8.91 -14.39
N THR A 141 -35.83 7.99 -13.43
CA THR A 141 -36.97 7.76 -12.52
C THR A 141 -36.51 7.53 -11.08
N PRO A 142 -36.68 8.51 -10.17
CA PRO A 142 -37.05 9.91 -10.41
C PRO A 142 -35.95 10.68 -11.16
N LYS A 143 -36.32 11.63 -12.03
CA LYS A 143 -35.35 12.41 -12.82
C LYS A 143 -34.33 13.12 -11.93
N GLY A 144 -33.06 12.79 -12.06
CA GLY A 144 -32.02 13.31 -11.20
C GLY A 144 -30.63 12.87 -11.61
N GLU A 145 -29.68 13.11 -10.73
CA GLU A 145 -28.28 12.74 -10.94
C GLU A 145 -27.67 12.40 -9.58
N TYR A 146 -26.90 11.33 -9.49
CA TYR A 146 -25.96 11.16 -8.38
C TYR A 146 -24.56 11.55 -8.82
N ARG A 147 -23.77 12.05 -7.88
CA ARG A 147 -22.36 12.38 -8.06
C ARG A 147 -21.56 11.93 -6.84
N VAL A 148 -20.47 11.22 -7.07
CA VAL A 148 -19.49 10.91 -6.03
C VAL A 148 -18.79 12.21 -5.66
N LEU A 149 -18.83 12.56 -4.37
CA LEU A 149 -18.16 13.76 -3.87
C LEU A 149 -16.75 13.44 -3.40
N ARG A 150 -16.59 12.34 -2.65
CA ARG A 150 -15.33 11.99 -2.02
C ARG A 150 -15.31 10.53 -1.60
N TYR A 151 -14.13 9.91 -1.63
CA TYR A 151 -13.85 8.64 -0.99
C TYR A 151 -12.54 8.72 -0.20
N ILE A 152 -12.56 8.22 1.03
CA ILE A 152 -11.40 8.19 1.93
C ILE A 152 -11.18 6.77 2.39
N PHE A 153 -9.95 6.28 2.29
CA PHE A 153 -9.54 5.04 2.93
C PHE A 153 -8.66 5.33 4.16
N ASP A 154 -9.08 4.81 5.30
CA ASP A 154 -8.35 4.86 6.58
C ASP A 154 -7.95 3.44 6.97
N GLY A 155 -6.72 3.06 6.64
CA GLY A 155 -6.23 1.71 6.84
C GLY A 155 -4.88 1.45 6.19
N THR A 156 -4.54 0.16 6.07
CA THR A 156 -3.34 -0.31 5.39
C THR A 156 -3.72 -1.33 4.33
N GLN A 157 -2.90 -1.47 3.29
CA GLN A 157 -3.10 -2.52 2.28
C GLN A 157 -3.03 -3.96 2.85
N PHE A 158 -2.39 -4.17 3.99
CA PHE A 158 -2.20 -5.51 4.59
C PHE A 158 -3.38 -6.00 5.37
N TYR A 159 -3.90 -5.12 6.22
CA TYR A 159 -4.91 -5.43 7.22
C TYR A 159 -6.27 -4.85 6.82
N GLY A 160 -6.31 -4.05 5.75
CA GLY A 160 -7.49 -3.31 5.37
C GLY A 160 -7.72 -2.11 6.29
N GLY A 161 -8.98 -1.72 6.42
CA GLY A 161 -9.37 -0.57 7.23
C GLY A 161 -10.80 -0.15 6.98
N LYS A 162 -11.04 1.15 6.96
CA LYS A 162 -12.36 1.76 6.77
C LYS A 162 -12.38 2.63 5.53
N GLY A 163 -13.33 2.37 4.64
CA GLY A 163 -13.66 3.25 3.53
C GLY A 163 -14.81 4.16 3.90
N THR A 164 -14.70 5.46 3.67
CA THR A 164 -15.80 6.44 3.84
C THR A 164 -16.11 7.06 2.48
N LEU A 165 -17.33 6.84 2.01
CA LEU A 165 -17.82 7.29 0.71
C LEU A 165 -18.92 8.33 0.89
N SER A 166 -18.76 9.49 0.25
CA SER A 166 -19.74 10.58 0.28
C SER A 166 -20.31 10.79 -1.13
N ILE A 167 -21.64 10.74 -1.25
CA ILE A 167 -22.37 10.88 -2.52
C ILE A 167 -23.46 11.94 -2.40
N GLU A 168 -23.55 12.77 -3.43
CA GLU A 168 -24.60 13.74 -3.63
C GLU A 168 -25.65 13.20 -4.59
N GLY A 169 -26.92 13.21 -4.19
CA GLY A 169 -28.06 12.98 -5.05
C GLY A 169 -28.82 14.27 -5.29
N THR A 170 -29.08 14.59 -6.55
CA THR A 170 -29.82 15.78 -6.96
C THR A 170 -31.11 15.38 -7.66
N ARG A 171 -32.24 15.90 -7.19
CA ARG A 171 -33.54 15.77 -7.87
C ARG A 171 -33.69 16.91 -8.87
N ARG A 172 -34.00 16.61 -10.13
CA ARG A 172 -34.09 17.60 -11.21
C ARG A 172 -35.48 17.68 -11.84
N SER A 173 -35.96 18.89 -12.12
CA SER A 173 -37.20 19.10 -12.88
C SER A 173 -37.09 18.55 -14.32
N SER A 174 -38.21 18.49 -15.04
CA SER A 174 -38.23 18.23 -16.49
C SER A 174 -37.23 19.12 -17.24
N ASP A 175 -37.15 20.39 -16.84
CA ASP A 175 -36.31 21.44 -17.43
C ASP A 175 -34.89 21.46 -16.85
N ASN A 176 -34.48 20.36 -16.20
CA ASN A 176 -33.14 20.15 -15.65
C ASN A 176 -32.74 21.04 -14.45
N ARG A 177 -33.67 21.83 -13.90
CA ARG A 177 -33.46 22.64 -12.68
C ARG A 177 -33.37 21.76 -11.43
N ILE A 178 -32.42 22.04 -10.54
CA ILE A 178 -32.29 21.32 -9.26
C ILE A 178 -33.45 21.71 -8.34
N LEU A 179 -34.20 20.71 -7.89
CA LEU A 179 -35.35 20.84 -6.99
C LEU A 179 -34.96 20.57 -5.54
N ALA A 180 -34.09 19.58 -5.32
CA ALA A 180 -33.56 19.22 -4.01
C ALA A 180 -32.20 18.53 -4.15
N THR A 181 -31.39 18.62 -3.10
CA THR A 181 -30.10 17.96 -3.00
C THR A 181 -30.01 17.22 -1.67
N SER A 182 -29.46 16.01 -1.69
CA SER A 182 -29.16 15.23 -0.48
C SER A 182 -27.73 14.74 -0.58
N VAL A 183 -26.98 14.80 0.51
CA VAL A 183 -25.65 14.20 0.61
C VAL A 183 -25.72 13.08 1.64
N ILE A 184 -25.21 11.91 1.26
CA ILE A 184 -25.12 10.74 2.13
C ILE A 184 -23.65 10.38 2.28
N GLU A 185 -23.26 10.09 3.51
CA GLU A 185 -21.96 9.57 3.85
C GLU A 185 -22.11 8.21 4.52
N GLN A 186 -21.36 7.23 4.03
CA GLN A 186 -21.37 5.89 4.57
C GLN A 186 -19.95 5.39 4.76
N THR A 187 -19.72 4.78 5.93
CA THR A 187 -18.46 4.12 6.26
C THR A 187 -18.65 2.60 6.24
N PHE A 188 -17.77 1.92 5.56
CA PHE A 188 -17.73 0.45 5.44
C PHE A 188 -16.34 -0.08 5.77
N GLU A 189 -16.26 -1.37 6.07
CA GLU A 189 -14.98 -2.04 6.30
C GLU A 189 -14.39 -2.45 4.95
N VAL A 190 -13.12 -2.16 4.71
CA VAL A 190 -12.38 -2.63 3.54
C VAL A 190 -11.49 -3.77 4.01
N LYS A 191 -11.70 -4.97 3.49
CA LYS A 191 -10.89 -6.15 3.84
C LYS A 191 -10.05 -6.60 2.66
N PRO A 192 -8.78 -6.96 2.91
CA PRO A 192 -7.98 -7.68 1.93
C PRO A 192 -8.46 -9.14 1.84
N LYS A 193 -8.40 -9.71 0.64
CA LYS A 193 -8.70 -11.11 0.34
C LYS A 193 -7.74 -11.60 -0.74
N ASN A 194 -7.57 -12.92 -0.88
CA ASN A 194 -6.75 -13.45 -1.98
C ASN A 194 -7.40 -13.21 -3.33
N CYS A 195 -6.59 -13.20 -4.38
CA CYS A 195 -7.07 -13.23 -5.76
C CYS A 195 -7.99 -14.43 -6.00
N GLY A 196 -9.09 -14.22 -6.74
CA GLY A 196 -10.08 -15.26 -7.04
C GLY A 196 -10.95 -15.73 -5.86
N SER A 197 -10.67 -15.30 -4.63
CA SER A 197 -11.48 -15.67 -3.46
C SER A 197 -12.84 -14.94 -3.43
N ASN A 198 -13.85 -15.63 -2.92
CA ASN A 198 -15.19 -15.07 -2.70
C ASN A 198 -15.16 -13.93 -1.68
N PHE A 199 -16.21 -13.10 -1.61
CA PHE A 199 -16.32 -11.97 -0.66
C PHE A 199 -16.17 -12.31 0.84
N LYS A 200 -16.23 -13.61 1.20
CA LYS A 200 -16.04 -14.12 2.56
C LYS A 200 -14.69 -14.79 2.78
N GLY A 201 -13.86 -14.89 1.74
CA GLY A 201 -12.53 -15.47 1.84
C GLY A 201 -11.63 -14.56 2.66
N ASN A 202 -10.93 -15.13 3.64
CA ASN A 202 -9.86 -14.43 4.34
C ASN A 202 -8.60 -14.50 3.48
N ALA A 203 -7.75 -13.47 3.55
CA ALA A 203 -6.40 -13.60 3.06
C ALA A 203 -5.64 -14.59 3.96
N ASN A 204 -5.32 -15.79 3.43
CA ASN A 204 -4.54 -16.80 4.15
C ASN A 204 -3.05 -16.73 3.81
N ASN A 205 -2.67 -15.92 2.81
CA ASN A 205 -1.29 -15.59 2.49
C ASN A 205 -1.05 -14.08 2.71
N SER A 206 0.22 -13.72 2.86
CA SER A 206 0.61 -12.31 3.02
C SER A 206 0.46 -11.53 1.71
N GLY A 207 0.35 -12.22 0.56
CA GLY A 207 0.45 -11.67 -0.79
C GLY A 207 1.80 -11.00 -1.06
N PHE A 208 2.73 -11.03 -0.11
CA PHE A 208 3.99 -10.32 -0.19
C PHE A 208 4.92 -11.05 -1.15
N PRO A 209 5.53 -10.35 -2.13
CA PRO A 209 6.44 -10.97 -3.09
C PRO A 209 7.81 -11.15 -2.47
N GLY A 210 8.18 -12.40 -2.21
CA GLY A 210 9.53 -12.76 -1.81
C GLY A 210 10.53 -12.60 -2.95
N LEU A 211 10.09 -12.85 -4.19
CA LEU A 211 10.80 -12.51 -5.41
C LEU A 211 9.96 -11.53 -6.24
N LEU A 212 10.51 -10.36 -6.53
CA LEU A 212 9.89 -9.35 -7.39
C LEU A 212 10.88 -8.95 -8.49
N ALA A 213 10.49 -9.04 -9.76
CA ALA A 213 11.27 -8.44 -10.83
C ALA A 213 10.42 -8.08 -12.06
N SER A 214 10.95 -7.22 -12.94
CA SER A 214 10.34 -6.94 -14.24
C SER A 214 10.44 -8.13 -15.18
N GLU A 215 11.60 -8.77 -15.22
CA GLU A 215 11.84 -9.98 -15.98
C GLU A 215 12.33 -11.08 -15.04
N ILE A 216 11.78 -12.29 -15.17
CA ILE A 216 12.17 -13.43 -14.34
C ILE A 216 12.54 -14.59 -15.24
N ASN A 217 13.77 -15.07 -15.07
CA ASN A 217 14.22 -16.37 -15.52
C ASN A 217 14.57 -17.21 -14.29
N LEU A 218 13.62 -18.02 -13.83
CA LEU A 218 13.79 -18.85 -12.65
C LEU A 218 14.76 -20.01 -12.93
N GLY A 219 14.78 -20.53 -14.16
CA GLY A 219 15.66 -21.63 -14.54
C GLY A 219 15.43 -22.88 -13.70
N ASN A 220 16.45 -23.34 -12.97
CA ASN A 220 16.36 -24.47 -12.05
C ASN A 220 16.27 -24.05 -10.57
N ASN A 221 16.02 -22.77 -10.27
CA ASN A 221 16.03 -22.28 -8.90
C ASN A 221 14.69 -22.48 -8.20
N ASP A 222 14.74 -22.68 -6.89
CA ASP A 222 13.56 -22.78 -6.05
C ASP A 222 13.27 -21.45 -5.35
N VAL A 223 11.97 -21.16 -5.19
CA VAL A 223 11.47 -20.13 -4.28
C VAL A 223 10.62 -20.81 -3.21
N LYS A 224 11.15 -20.85 -2.00
CA LYS A 224 10.61 -21.61 -0.86
C LYS A 224 9.93 -20.69 0.15
N GLY A 225 8.88 -21.19 0.79
CA GLY A 225 8.08 -20.44 1.76
C GLY A 225 6.60 -20.40 1.40
N SER A 226 5.80 -21.30 1.99
CA SER A 226 4.37 -21.44 1.67
C SER A 226 3.50 -20.18 1.89
N ILE A 227 3.91 -19.24 2.77
CA ILE A 227 3.11 -18.03 3.09
C ILE A 227 3.58 -16.80 2.29
N SER A 228 4.89 -16.64 2.14
CA SER A 228 5.51 -15.41 1.62
C SER A 228 6.46 -15.66 0.44
N GLY A 229 6.67 -16.91 0.04
CA GLY A 229 7.45 -17.34 -1.14
C GLY A 229 6.76 -17.05 -2.47
N ASN A 230 6.01 -15.95 -2.54
CA ASN A 230 5.33 -15.53 -3.75
C ASN A 230 6.32 -14.90 -4.73
N ILE A 231 6.09 -15.12 -6.02
CA ILE A 231 6.83 -14.52 -7.11
C ILE A 231 5.93 -13.49 -7.79
N LEU A 232 6.44 -12.30 -8.08
CA LEU A 232 5.72 -11.29 -8.84
C LEU A 232 6.58 -10.78 -10.00
N CYS A 233 6.14 -11.06 -11.22
CA CYS A 233 6.76 -10.55 -12.44
C CYS A 233 5.98 -9.35 -13.00
N THR A 234 6.61 -8.17 -13.03
CA THR A 234 5.93 -6.91 -13.41
C THR A 234 5.96 -6.60 -14.90
N GLY A 235 6.97 -7.10 -15.63
CA GLY A 235 7.10 -6.97 -17.09
C GLY A 235 6.67 -8.21 -17.87
N CYS A 236 6.25 -9.28 -17.18
CA CYS A 236 5.65 -10.44 -17.83
C CYS A 236 4.20 -10.13 -18.23
N GLU A 237 3.77 -10.62 -19.40
CA GLU A 237 2.41 -10.46 -19.88
C GLU A 237 1.83 -11.80 -20.34
N TYR A 238 0.60 -12.09 -19.93
CA TYR A 238 -0.17 -13.21 -20.48
C TYR A 238 -0.52 -12.97 -21.95
N ALA A 239 -0.60 -14.04 -22.73
CA ALA A 239 -1.07 -13.96 -24.12
C ALA A 239 -2.53 -13.48 -24.21
N ASP A 240 -3.38 -13.90 -23.26
CA ASP A 240 -4.73 -13.37 -23.03
C ASP A 240 -4.91 -13.00 -21.55
N PRO A 241 -4.73 -11.72 -21.17
CA PRO A 241 -4.86 -11.26 -19.79
C PRO A 241 -6.24 -11.48 -19.15
N LEU A 242 -7.29 -11.69 -19.95
CA LEU A 242 -8.65 -11.93 -19.46
C LEU A 242 -8.92 -13.42 -19.21
N ASN A 243 -8.17 -14.32 -19.85
CA ASN A 243 -8.33 -15.76 -19.74
C ASN A 243 -6.97 -16.48 -19.68
N PRO A 244 -6.17 -16.24 -18.64
CA PRO A 244 -4.86 -16.89 -18.48
C PRO A 244 -5.03 -18.42 -18.43
N GLN A 245 -4.18 -19.14 -19.16
CA GLN A 245 -4.24 -20.61 -19.16
C GLN A 245 -3.52 -21.15 -17.92
N PRO A 246 -4.01 -22.24 -17.30
CA PRO A 246 -3.32 -22.85 -16.15
C PRO A 246 -1.88 -23.25 -16.51
N GLY A 247 -0.90 -22.75 -15.73
CA GLY A 247 0.53 -23.04 -15.93
C GLY A 247 1.24 -22.14 -16.93
N GLU A 248 0.54 -21.18 -17.56
CA GLU A 248 1.15 -20.16 -18.42
C GLU A 248 2.14 -19.29 -17.62
N GLU A 249 1.82 -19.02 -16.36
CA GLU A 249 2.63 -18.26 -15.41
C GLU A 249 4.04 -18.84 -15.21
N LEU A 250 4.17 -20.18 -15.17
CA LEU A 250 5.46 -20.87 -15.03
C LEU A 250 6.33 -20.71 -16.28
N ALA A 251 5.71 -20.71 -17.46
CA ALA A 251 6.41 -20.50 -18.72
C ALA A 251 6.90 -19.05 -18.85
N LEU A 252 6.10 -18.07 -18.41
CA LEU A 252 6.46 -16.65 -18.42
C LEU A 252 7.69 -16.35 -17.55
N ILE A 253 7.81 -17.01 -16.39
CA ILE A 253 8.99 -16.88 -15.53
C ILE A 253 10.13 -17.85 -15.87
N GLN A 254 10.02 -18.57 -17.01
CA GLN A 254 11.00 -19.55 -17.49
C GLN A 254 11.41 -20.59 -16.45
N ALA A 255 10.46 -21.04 -15.62
CA ALA A 255 10.70 -22.09 -14.64
C ALA A 255 10.86 -23.45 -15.33
N ASN A 256 11.94 -24.17 -15.04
CA ASN A 256 12.06 -25.57 -15.44
C ASN A 256 11.22 -26.44 -14.49
N THR A 257 10.02 -26.80 -14.92
CA THR A 257 9.04 -27.54 -14.12
C THR A 257 9.51 -28.91 -13.59
N ASN A 258 10.64 -29.43 -14.06
CA ASN A 258 11.23 -30.67 -13.53
C ASN A 258 12.15 -30.44 -12.32
N ASN A 259 12.67 -29.22 -12.15
CA ASN A 259 13.75 -28.92 -11.21
C ASN A 259 13.47 -27.71 -10.32
N ALA A 260 12.70 -26.72 -10.79
CA ALA A 260 12.34 -25.53 -10.05
C ALA A 260 11.04 -25.75 -9.28
N GLU A 261 11.05 -25.43 -8.00
CA GLU A 261 9.90 -25.50 -7.12
C GLU A 261 9.54 -24.12 -6.56
N VAL A 262 8.26 -23.77 -6.63
CA VAL A 262 7.71 -22.52 -6.08
C VAL A 262 6.65 -22.91 -5.07
N ASP A 263 6.92 -22.68 -3.78
CA ASP A 263 5.98 -23.04 -2.71
C ASP A 263 4.82 -22.04 -2.60
N GLY A 264 5.04 -20.78 -3.00
CA GLY A 264 4.04 -19.70 -2.97
C GLY A 264 3.24 -19.54 -4.27
N GLU A 265 2.56 -18.40 -4.42
CA GLU A 265 1.80 -18.07 -5.63
C GLU A 265 2.65 -17.26 -6.62
N ILE A 266 2.43 -17.46 -7.93
CA ILE A 266 3.04 -16.68 -9.01
C ILE A 266 2.04 -15.65 -9.48
N PHE A 267 2.45 -14.39 -9.43
CA PHE A 267 1.67 -13.24 -9.86
C PHE A 267 2.33 -12.59 -11.06
N ILE A 268 1.51 -12.22 -12.04
CA ILE A 268 1.92 -11.56 -13.27
C ILE A 268 1.15 -10.26 -13.36
N GLY A 269 1.86 -9.14 -13.48
CA GLY A 269 1.25 -7.84 -13.66
C GLY A 269 1.98 -6.71 -12.97
N GLU A 270 1.61 -5.49 -13.34
CA GLU A 270 2.25 -4.28 -12.86
C GLU A 270 1.97 -4.07 -11.37
N ILE A 271 3.02 -3.83 -10.61
CA ILE A 271 2.96 -3.21 -9.28
C ILE A 271 3.88 -2.01 -9.28
N THR A 272 3.52 -0.96 -8.55
CA THR A 272 4.45 0.14 -8.36
C THR A 272 5.52 -0.30 -7.37
N MET A 273 6.71 -0.63 -7.88
CA MET A 273 7.87 -0.92 -7.05
C MET A 273 8.24 0.33 -6.24
N PRO A 274 8.47 0.22 -4.92
CA PRO A 274 8.92 1.36 -4.13
C PRO A 274 10.33 1.76 -4.54
N ASP A 275 10.63 3.06 -4.45
CA ASP A 275 11.98 3.54 -4.71
C ASP A 275 12.95 3.05 -3.63
N VAL A 276 14.25 3.02 -3.95
CA VAL A 276 15.31 2.62 -3.01
C VAL A 276 15.27 3.49 -1.75
N TRP A 277 15.45 2.85 -0.58
CA TRP A 277 15.33 3.52 0.72
C TRP A 277 16.24 4.74 0.77
N PRO A 278 15.72 5.94 1.07
CA PRO A 278 16.52 7.16 0.95
C PRO A 278 17.61 7.21 2.02
N ILE A 279 18.81 7.63 1.61
CA ILE A 279 19.89 7.97 2.55
C ILE A 279 19.67 9.41 3.03
N PRO A 280 19.57 9.67 4.35
CA PRO A 280 19.47 11.03 4.87
C PRO A 280 20.62 11.92 4.38
N ASP A 281 20.33 13.17 4.00
CA ASP A 281 21.34 14.07 3.40
C ASP A 281 22.55 14.32 4.31
N LYS A 282 22.33 14.41 5.63
CA LYS A 282 23.41 14.56 6.62
C LYS A 282 24.36 13.36 6.58
N ILE A 283 23.81 12.15 6.48
CA ILE A 283 24.55 10.88 6.43
C ILE A 283 25.27 10.74 5.10
N ARG A 284 24.59 11.02 3.98
CA ARG A 284 25.19 11.02 2.64
C ARG A 284 26.39 11.95 2.59
N LYS A 285 26.23 13.21 3.03
CA LYS A 285 27.32 14.20 3.07
C LYS A 285 28.46 13.80 3.98
N ALA A 286 28.20 13.09 5.09
CA ALA A 286 29.25 12.60 5.97
C ALA A 286 30.11 11.53 5.29
N ILE A 287 29.50 10.59 4.58
CA ILE A 287 30.20 9.48 3.92
C ILE A 287 30.94 9.97 2.66
N THR A 288 30.35 10.88 1.90
CA THR A 288 30.88 11.35 0.61
C THR A 288 31.75 12.61 0.71
N GLN A 289 32.44 12.83 1.83
CA GLN A 289 33.29 14.03 2.03
C GLN A 289 34.55 14.04 1.17
N VAL A 290 35.03 12.87 0.76
CA VAL A 290 36.20 12.76 -0.09
C VAL A 290 35.76 12.97 -1.53
N THR A 291 36.24 14.05 -2.15
CA THR A 291 35.99 14.35 -3.56
C THR A 291 37.25 14.20 -4.41
N ASP A 292 37.07 14.03 -5.71
CA ASP A 292 38.15 14.12 -6.69
C ASP A 292 38.47 15.59 -7.02
N ASP A 293 39.41 15.80 -7.95
CA ASP A 293 39.84 17.13 -8.38
C ASP A 293 38.71 17.95 -9.06
N GLU A 294 37.57 17.31 -9.39
CA GLU A 294 36.38 17.92 -9.99
C GLU A 294 35.22 18.08 -8.99
N ASP A 295 35.49 17.94 -7.68
CA ASP A 295 34.50 17.98 -6.60
C ASP A 295 33.44 16.86 -6.68
N ASN A 296 33.67 15.79 -7.44
CA ASN A 296 32.79 14.63 -7.46
C ASN A 296 33.10 13.71 -6.27
N PRO A 297 32.09 13.17 -5.57
CA PRO A 297 32.31 12.28 -4.44
C PRO A 297 33.00 10.98 -4.87
N ILE A 298 34.15 10.67 -4.26
CA ILE A 298 34.86 9.41 -4.47
C ILE A 298 34.24 8.33 -3.58
N ILE A 299 33.49 7.42 -4.21
CA ILE A 299 32.97 6.21 -3.56
C ILE A 299 33.92 5.06 -3.85
N ARG A 300 34.51 4.49 -2.79
CA ARG A 300 35.48 3.40 -2.87
C ARG A 300 34.83 2.02 -2.79
N SER A 301 35.52 1.01 -3.31
CA SER A 301 35.09 -0.39 -3.21
C SER A 301 35.20 -0.91 -1.78
N LEU A 302 34.56 -2.04 -1.46
CA LEU A 302 34.64 -2.64 -0.13
C LEU A 302 36.08 -2.82 0.34
N GLN A 303 36.94 -3.38 -0.51
CA GLN A 303 38.33 -3.72 -0.18
C GLN A 303 39.24 -2.50 0.02
N GLU A 304 38.89 -1.36 -0.57
CA GLU A 304 39.61 -0.11 -0.38
C GLU A 304 39.23 0.60 0.92
N ASN A 305 38.04 0.31 1.47
CA ASN A 305 37.57 0.89 2.72
C ASN A 305 37.96 0.05 3.94
N ILE A 306 37.79 -1.27 3.86
CA ILE A 306 38.00 -2.15 5.02
C ILE A 306 39.01 -3.27 4.74
N ASN A 307 39.84 -3.52 5.76
CA ASN A 307 40.76 -4.66 5.76
C ASN A 307 40.03 -5.93 6.24
N LYS A 308 40.54 -7.09 5.82
CA LYS A 308 40.12 -8.38 6.36
C LYS A 308 40.42 -8.47 7.85
N GLU A 309 39.57 -9.18 8.60
CA GLU A 309 39.87 -9.52 10.00
C GLU A 309 41.13 -10.39 10.07
N SER A 310 42.01 -10.07 11.02
CA SER A 310 43.32 -10.73 11.17
C SER A 310 43.18 -12.25 11.28
N GLY A 311 43.86 -12.97 10.39
CA GLY A 311 43.83 -14.44 10.35
C GLY A 311 42.59 -15.04 9.70
N THR A 312 41.73 -14.24 9.08
CA THR A 312 40.52 -14.71 8.38
C THR A 312 40.47 -14.18 6.94
N ASN A 313 39.58 -14.76 6.11
CA ASN A 313 39.22 -14.24 4.79
C ASN A 313 37.94 -13.39 4.84
N THR A 314 37.65 -12.76 5.99
CA THR A 314 36.38 -12.08 6.24
C THR A 314 36.56 -10.57 6.26
N TYR A 315 35.78 -9.88 5.46
CA TYR A 315 35.52 -8.45 5.57
C TYR A 315 34.35 -8.24 6.53
N LYS A 316 34.51 -7.40 7.55
CA LYS A 316 33.47 -7.20 8.55
C LYS A 316 32.95 -5.76 8.55
N ILE A 317 31.64 -5.61 8.47
CA ILE A 317 30.92 -4.37 8.69
C ILE A 317 30.16 -4.52 10.01
N SER A 318 30.27 -3.53 10.89
CA SER A 318 29.55 -3.55 12.17
C SER A 318 28.65 -2.33 12.31
N SER A 319 27.39 -2.58 12.68
CA SER A 319 26.45 -1.55 13.14
C SER A 319 27.02 -0.80 14.35
N GLN A 320 26.75 0.51 14.40
CA GLN A 320 27.25 1.39 15.47
C GLN A 320 26.10 1.87 16.36
N PRO A 321 26.37 2.27 17.61
CA PRO A 321 25.36 2.90 18.45
C PRO A 321 25.03 4.30 17.90
N VAL A 322 23.95 4.90 18.41
CA VAL A 322 23.60 6.31 18.12
C VAL A 322 24.82 7.20 18.43
N PRO A 323 25.26 8.07 17.50
CA PRO A 323 26.33 9.02 17.77
C PRO A 323 25.98 9.94 18.94
N GLN A 324 26.97 10.41 19.70
CA GLN A 324 26.71 11.47 20.69
C GLN A 324 26.23 12.74 19.96
N ALA A 325 25.32 13.48 20.61
CA ALA A 325 24.59 14.59 19.98
C ALA A 325 25.53 15.60 19.29
N GLY A 326 25.39 15.73 17.97
CA GLY A 326 26.09 16.74 17.16
C GLY A 326 27.05 16.21 16.09
N GLU A 327 27.42 14.93 16.09
CA GLU A 327 28.39 14.37 15.13
C GLU A 327 27.84 13.14 14.39
N SER A 328 28.26 12.97 13.13
CA SER A 328 28.09 11.71 12.38
C SER A 328 29.45 11.02 12.43
N GLU A 329 29.65 10.11 13.39
CA GLU A 329 30.89 9.33 13.45
C GLU A 329 30.94 8.38 12.24
N LEU A 330 31.91 8.62 11.36
CA LEU A 330 32.25 7.70 10.30
C LEU A 330 32.81 6.40 10.90
N SER A 331 32.41 5.28 10.34
CA SER A 331 32.80 3.94 10.78
C SER A 331 33.15 3.06 9.58
N ASN A 332 33.67 1.86 9.86
CA ASN A 332 33.97 0.85 8.83
C ASN A 332 34.86 1.41 7.71
N GLY A 333 35.95 2.08 8.07
CA GLY A 333 36.88 2.66 7.08
C GLY A 333 36.40 3.94 6.40
N GLY A 334 35.33 4.57 6.92
CA GLY A 334 34.78 5.81 6.38
C GLY A 334 33.57 5.61 5.46
N MET A 335 33.24 4.37 5.11
CA MET A 335 32.15 4.08 4.18
C MET A 335 30.76 4.06 4.83
N CYS A 336 30.69 4.05 6.17
CA CYS A 336 29.44 3.96 6.90
C CYS A 336 29.27 5.10 7.90
N ALA A 337 28.02 5.53 8.09
CA ALA A 337 27.62 6.43 9.17
C ALA A 337 26.28 5.97 9.75
N THR A 338 26.05 6.29 11.02
CA THR A 338 24.85 5.85 11.73
C THR A 338 23.97 7.05 12.03
N ASP A 339 22.70 6.94 11.67
CA ASP A 339 21.70 7.97 11.94
C ASP A 339 21.15 7.84 13.36
N GLU A 340 20.51 8.92 13.82
CA GLU A 340 19.78 8.90 15.08
C GLU A 340 18.64 7.86 15.03
N ALA A 341 18.21 7.41 16.21
CA ALA A 341 17.09 6.49 16.34
C ALA A 341 15.88 7.02 15.55
N ASN A 342 15.42 6.26 14.55
CA ASN A 342 14.30 6.67 13.73
C ASN A 342 12.99 6.24 14.43
N PRO A 343 12.18 7.16 14.98
CA PRO A 343 10.93 6.80 15.65
C PRO A 343 9.88 6.22 14.69
N ALA A 344 10.09 6.32 13.38
CA ALA A 344 9.23 5.73 12.36
C ALA A 344 9.41 4.21 12.21
N LEU A 345 10.54 3.65 12.67
CA LEU A 345 10.74 2.21 12.74
C LEU A 345 10.26 1.69 14.11
N ALA A 346 9.55 0.58 14.14
CA ALA A 346 8.85 0.14 15.37
C ALA A 346 9.78 -0.17 16.55
N ALA A 347 11.08 -0.38 16.29
CA ALA A 347 12.07 -0.64 17.34
C ALA A 347 12.79 0.62 17.86
N GLY A 348 12.66 1.77 17.17
CA GLY A 348 13.40 3.00 17.52
C GLY A 348 14.92 2.80 17.55
N GLU A 349 15.45 1.85 16.77
CA GLU A 349 16.88 1.57 16.70
C GLU A 349 17.60 2.54 15.75
N PRO A 350 18.89 2.85 15.97
CA PRO A 350 19.69 3.55 14.98
C PRO A 350 19.88 2.70 13.72
N ILE A 351 20.02 3.36 12.58
CA ILE A 351 20.28 2.70 11.29
C ILE A 351 21.69 3.06 10.84
N THR A 352 22.51 2.05 10.54
CA THR A 352 23.83 2.26 9.92
C THR A 352 23.68 2.21 8.40
N TYR A 353 24.00 3.32 7.74
CA TYR A 353 24.03 3.45 6.28
C TYR A 353 25.47 3.31 5.81
N CYS A 354 25.69 2.50 4.78
CA CYS A 354 27.01 2.31 4.17
C CYS A 354 26.92 2.56 2.66
N ILE A 355 27.88 3.27 2.07
CA ILE A 355 27.93 3.52 0.62
C ILE A 355 29.25 2.97 0.09
N VAL A 356 29.18 2.07 -0.90
CA VAL A 356 30.35 1.47 -1.55
C VAL A 356 30.15 1.43 -3.06
N SER A 357 31.24 1.45 -3.82
CA SER A 357 31.15 1.43 -5.28
C SER A 357 30.97 0.02 -5.83
N SER A 358 31.52 -1.00 -5.16
CA SER A 358 31.34 -2.40 -5.54
C SER A 358 31.66 -3.33 -4.37
N ILE A 359 31.13 -4.55 -4.45
CA ILE A 359 31.40 -5.65 -3.52
C ILE A 359 31.79 -6.87 -4.34
N VAL A 360 33.07 -7.02 -4.69
CA VAL A 360 33.56 -8.12 -5.53
C VAL A 360 34.53 -8.99 -4.74
N LEU A 361 34.01 -10.01 -4.06
CA LEU A 361 34.84 -10.90 -3.25
C LEU A 361 35.66 -11.86 -4.15
N SER A 362 36.74 -12.43 -3.65
CA SER A 362 37.61 -13.35 -4.40
C SER A 362 37.82 -14.68 -3.65
N SER A 363 38.03 -15.77 -4.38
CA SER A 363 38.30 -17.10 -3.79
C SER A 363 37.22 -17.52 -2.76
N THR A 364 37.60 -17.67 -1.48
CA THR A 364 36.73 -18.02 -0.35
C THR A 364 36.47 -16.82 0.59
N GLU A 365 36.57 -15.60 0.07
CA GLU A 365 36.31 -14.39 0.86
C GLU A 365 34.85 -14.31 1.30
N GLN A 366 34.64 -13.74 2.48
CA GLN A 366 33.35 -13.58 3.10
C GLN A 366 33.11 -12.12 3.47
N LEU A 367 31.89 -11.63 3.30
CA LEU A 367 31.40 -10.40 3.91
C LEU A 367 30.52 -10.75 5.09
N GLU A 368 30.92 -10.36 6.29
CA GLU A 368 30.13 -10.46 7.51
C GLU A 368 29.58 -9.09 7.92
N VAL A 369 28.27 -9.01 8.16
CA VAL A 369 27.61 -7.78 8.61
C VAL A 369 26.95 -8.02 9.97
N ASP A 370 27.50 -7.36 11.00
CA ASP A 370 26.99 -7.39 12.36
C ASP A 370 25.87 -6.36 12.54
N THR A 371 24.65 -6.85 12.76
CA THR A 371 23.42 -6.05 12.91
C THR A 371 22.93 -5.96 14.37
N SER A 372 23.81 -6.23 15.35
CA SER A 372 23.44 -6.26 16.78
C SER A 372 23.00 -4.91 17.34
N ARG A 373 23.53 -3.80 16.81
CA ARG A 373 23.23 -2.45 17.31
C ARG A 373 22.17 -1.73 16.49
N GLY A 374 21.66 -2.36 15.44
CA GLY A 374 20.65 -1.78 14.56
C GLY A 374 20.70 -2.40 13.16
N PRO A 375 19.72 -2.09 12.31
CA PRO A 375 19.76 -2.44 10.89
C PRO A 375 20.96 -1.80 10.17
N VAL A 376 21.52 -2.52 9.19
CA VAL A 376 22.55 -2.01 8.28
C VAL A 376 21.98 -1.97 6.87
N LYS A 377 22.11 -0.82 6.21
CA LYS A 377 21.66 -0.58 4.83
C LYS A 377 22.90 -0.29 3.97
N LEU A 378 23.27 -1.22 3.10
CA LEU A 378 24.42 -1.11 2.19
C LEU A 378 23.94 -0.67 0.81
N TYR A 379 24.43 0.48 0.35
CA TYR A 379 24.15 1.03 -0.96
C TYR A 379 25.35 0.77 -1.87
N VAL A 380 25.11 0.09 -2.98
CA VAL A 380 26.15 -0.29 -3.94
C VAL A 380 25.87 0.38 -5.28
N THR A 381 26.79 1.24 -5.73
CA THR A 381 26.62 1.98 -6.99
C THR A 381 27.05 1.18 -8.23
N GLY A 382 27.82 0.11 -8.05
CA GLY A 382 28.29 -0.79 -9.12
C GLY A 382 27.93 -2.25 -8.84
N ASP A 383 28.79 -3.17 -9.29
CA ASP A 383 28.51 -4.60 -9.23
C ASP A 383 28.69 -5.20 -7.83
N VAL A 384 27.93 -6.26 -7.57
CA VAL A 384 28.04 -7.13 -6.40
C VAL A 384 28.32 -8.55 -6.89
N ASP A 385 29.45 -9.12 -6.48
CA ASP A 385 29.80 -10.51 -6.75
C ASP A 385 30.31 -11.19 -5.48
N VAL A 386 29.33 -11.69 -4.70
CA VAL A 386 29.54 -12.53 -3.52
C VAL A 386 29.15 -13.99 -3.81
N GLY A 387 29.17 -14.39 -5.09
CA GLY A 387 28.75 -15.72 -5.56
C GLY A 387 29.77 -16.85 -5.38
N GLY A 388 29.33 -18.09 -5.58
CA GLY A 388 30.15 -19.30 -5.65
C GLY A 388 30.59 -19.82 -4.29
N GLN A 389 31.91 -19.83 -4.04
CA GLN A 389 32.49 -20.19 -2.73
C GLN A 389 32.65 -18.99 -1.79
N ARG A 390 32.27 -17.80 -2.26
CA ARG A 390 32.23 -16.57 -1.47
C ARG A 390 30.92 -16.55 -0.71
N SER A 391 30.83 -15.69 0.30
CA SER A 391 29.60 -15.66 1.10
C SER A 391 29.28 -14.31 1.71
N LEU A 392 27.98 -14.07 1.87
CA LEU A 392 27.43 -12.99 2.67
C LEU A 392 26.82 -13.58 3.94
N LYS A 393 27.20 -13.06 5.10
CA LYS A 393 26.69 -13.51 6.40
C LYS A 393 26.20 -12.32 7.20
N GLN A 394 24.96 -12.40 7.67
CA GLN A 394 24.47 -11.52 8.72
C GLN A 394 24.73 -12.16 10.08
N THR A 395 25.26 -11.39 11.04
CA THR A 395 25.47 -11.85 12.41
C THR A 395 24.84 -10.91 13.43
N ARG A 396 24.60 -11.48 14.62
CA ARG A 396 24.19 -10.79 15.83
C ARG A 396 24.96 -11.33 17.02
N SER A 397 25.80 -10.50 17.62
CA SER A 397 26.58 -10.77 18.82
C SER A 397 25.78 -10.65 20.11
N ASP A 398 24.58 -10.05 20.08
CA ASP A 398 23.63 -9.99 21.19
C ASP A 398 22.85 -11.30 21.41
N GLY A 399 23.01 -12.29 20.53
CA GLY A 399 22.35 -13.59 20.61
C GLY A 399 20.89 -13.59 20.16
N LEU A 400 20.37 -12.46 19.65
CA LEU A 400 19.02 -12.39 19.09
C LEU A 400 18.97 -12.95 17.65
N SER A 401 17.78 -13.35 17.20
CA SER A 401 17.60 -13.85 15.85
C SER A 401 17.85 -12.76 14.79
N THR A 402 18.36 -13.19 13.64
CA THR A 402 18.52 -12.33 12.45
C THR A 402 17.26 -12.36 11.62
N THR A 403 16.87 -11.22 11.07
CA THR A 403 15.77 -11.10 10.11
C THR A 403 16.30 -10.53 8.81
N ALA A 404 15.69 -10.93 7.68
CA ALA A 404 16.14 -10.54 6.35
C ALA A 404 16.23 -9.01 6.17
N PHE A 405 15.34 -8.24 6.80
CA PHE A 405 15.27 -6.79 6.62
C PHE A 405 16.23 -5.98 7.49
N ARG A 406 16.92 -6.61 8.45
CA ARG A 406 17.98 -5.96 9.23
C ARG A 406 19.27 -5.77 8.43
N LEU A 407 19.47 -6.55 7.38
CA LEU A 407 20.53 -6.35 6.39
C LEU A 407 19.88 -6.02 5.05
N GLY A 408 19.92 -4.74 4.65
CA GLY A 408 19.45 -4.32 3.34
C GLY A 408 20.63 -4.10 2.39
N LEU A 409 20.54 -4.66 1.18
CA LEU A 409 21.46 -4.42 0.08
C LEU A 409 20.70 -3.70 -1.05
N PHE A 410 21.10 -2.47 -1.34
CA PHE A 410 20.41 -1.57 -2.24
C PHE A 410 21.29 -1.18 -3.42
N GLY A 411 20.71 -1.17 -4.62
CA GLY A 411 21.32 -0.65 -5.83
C GLY A 411 21.11 0.85 -6.03
N LEU A 412 21.24 1.26 -7.28
CA LEU A 412 20.86 2.61 -7.71
C LEU A 412 19.33 2.78 -7.70
N ASN A 413 18.88 3.99 -7.37
CA ASN A 413 17.46 4.34 -7.46
C ASN A 413 17.03 4.62 -8.91
N GLU A 414 15.73 4.68 -9.18
CA GLU A 414 15.22 4.79 -10.57
C GLU A 414 15.75 6.03 -11.32
N ALA A 415 15.88 7.15 -10.61
CA ALA A 415 16.42 8.38 -11.17
C ALA A 415 17.91 8.26 -11.52
N GLN A 416 18.69 7.52 -10.72
CA GLN A 416 20.09 7.23 -11.00
C GLN A 416 20.22 6.23 -12.15
N CYS A 417 19.44 5.15 -12.14
CA CYS A 417 19.38 4.17 -13.23
C CYS A 417 19.07 4.85 -14.56
N SER A 418 18.08 5.75 -14.59
CA SER A 418 17.73 6.54 -15.77
C SER A 418 18.90 7.40 -16.28
N LYS A 419 19.67 8.03 -15.37
CA LYS A 419 20.85 8.81 -15.74
C LYS A 419 21.96 7.94 -16.35
N GLU A 420 22.22 6.79 -15.75
CA GLU A 420 23.21 5.84 -16.30
C GLU A 420 22.78 5.33 -17.68
N ARG A 421 21.47 5.07 -17.88
CA ARG A 421 20.93 4.63 -19.17
C ARG A 421 21.01 5.66 -20.29
N ILE A 422 21.00 6.95 -19.96
CA ILE A 422 21.26 8.02 -20.94
C ILE A 422 22.69 7.90 -21.50
N ASN A 423 23.64 7.55 -20.64
CA ASN A 423 25.04 7.38 -21.03
C ASN A 423 25.31 6.01 -21.68
N ASN A 424 24.62 4.98 -21.20
CA ASN A 424 24.73 3.61 -21.69
C ASN A 424 23.36 2.93 -21.66
N SER A 425 22.69 2.82 -22.82
CA SER A 425 21.34 2.26 -22.91
C SER A 425 21.22 0.81 -22.44
N SER A 426 22.33 0.07 -22.35
CA SER A 426 22.36 -1.30 -21.81
C SER A 426 22.92 -1.36 -20.38
N PHE A 427 22.93 -0.25 -19.65
CA PHE A 427 23.39 -0.22 -18.26
C PHE A 427 22.50 -1.12 -17.40
N GLN A 428 23.16 -2.03 -16.69
CA GLN A 428 22.54 -2.94 -15.74
C GLN A 428 23.58 -3.28 -14.66
N GLN A 429 23.17 -3.20 -13.39
CA GLN A 429 24.05 -3.60 -12.28
C GLN A 429 24.04 -5.12 -12.16
N ASN A 430 25.20 -5.77 -12.15
CA ASN A 430 25.27 -7.22 -12.00
C ASN A 430 25.38 -7.57 -10.51
N VAL A 431 24.44 -8.39 -10.02
CA VAL A 431 24.38 -8.82 -8.62
C VAL A 431 24.36 -10.34 -8.57
N LYS A 432 25.47 -10.94 -8.14
CA LYS A 432 25.60 -12.38 -7.90
C LYS A 432 25.73 -12.63 -6.41
N LEU A 433 24.74 -13.33 -5.87
CA LEU A 433 24.68 -13.71 -4.47
C LEU A 433 25.07 -15.18 -4.29
N ALA A 434 25.58 -15.53 -3.12
CA ALA A 434 25.67 -16.91 -2.66
C ALA A 434 25.44 -17.00 -1.16
N GLY A 435 24.85 -18.12 -0.75
CA GLY A 435 24.72 -18.49 0.66
C GLY A 435 26.03 -18.95 1.30
N VAL A 436 26.03 -19.06 2.63
CA VAL A 436 27.14 -19.69 3.36
C VAL A 436 26.97 -21.22 3.34
N SER A 437 27.93 -21.93 2.74
CA SER A 437 27.95 -23.40 2.77
C SER A 437 28.41 -23.93 4.14
N LYS A 438 27.66 -24.90 4.69
CA LYS A 438 27.91 -25.82 5.85
C LYS A 438 27.40 -25.38 7.24
N THR A 439 26.71 -26.29 7.94
CA THR A 439 27.00 -26.53 9.37
C THR A 439 27.75 -27.85 9.51
N LYS A 440 28.77 -27.87 10.37
CA LYS A 440 28.93 -29.04 11.24
C LYS A 440 27.78 -28.96 12.24
N LYS A 441 26.93 -29.99 12.34
CA LYS A 441 26.05 -30.15 13.51
C LYS A 441 26.91 -29.88 14.76
N LYS A 442 26.59 -28.85 15.55
CA LYS A 442 27.10 -28.79 16.92
C LYS A 442 26.47 -29.99 17.63
N ASN A 443 27.26 -30.76 18.37
CA ASN A 443 26.78 -31.93 19.09
C ASN A 443 25.68 -31.61 20.15
N ASN A 444 25.33 -30.33 20.34
CA ASN A 444 24.38 -29.84 21.34
C ASN A 444 23.13 -29.14 20.74
N GLY A 445 22.76 -29.40 19.49
CA GLY A 445 21.43 -29.06 18.97
C GLY A 445 21.17 -27.61 18.52
N GLY A 446 22.12 -26.68 18.70
CA GLY A 446 21.97 -25.32 18.14
C GLY A 446 22.33 -25.27 16.64
N GLU A 447 21.35 -24.94 15.80
CA GLU A 447 21.55 -24.64 14.37
C GLU A 447 21.81 -23.15 14.18
N GLU A 448 22.96 -22.78 13.61
CA GLU A 448 23.17 -21.40 13.13
C GLU A 448 22.52 -21.25 11.75
N PRO A 449 21.72 -20.21 11.48
CA PRO A 449 21.10 -19.99 10.18
C PRO A 449 22.18 -19.87 9.09
N LYS A 450 22.02 -20.69 8.04
CA LYS A 450 23.00 -20.95 6.97
C LYS A 450 22.76 -20.15 5.68
N ALA A 451 21.71 -19.36 5.66
CA ALA A 451 21.39 -18.53 4.52
C ALA A 451 21.83 -17.11 4.82
N ALA A 452 22.24 -16.36 3.79
CA ALA A 452 22.38 -14.93 3.94
C ALA A 452 20.99 -14.36 4.25
N ASN A 453 20.78 -13.89 5.48
CA ASN A 453 19.58 -13.14 5.84
C ASN A 453 19.72 -11.73 5.26
N VAL A 454 19.03 -11.46 4.16
CA VAL A 454 19.21 -10.20 3.42
C VAL A 454 17.94 -9.79 2.66
N PHE A 455 17.65 -8.50 2.68
CA PHE A 455 16.72 -7.85 1.78
C PHE A 455 17.50 -7.20 0.64
N VAL A 456 17.20 -7.57 -0.59
CA VAL A 456 17.92 -7.12 -1.79
C VAL A 456 16.97 -6.29 -2.64
N HIS A 457 17.34 -5.05 -2.95
CA HIS A 457 16.53 -4.15 -3.78
C HIS A 457 17.38 -3.42 -4.82
N PHE A 458 17.31 -3.86 -6.08
CA PHE A 458 18.07 -3.32 -7.21
C PHE A 458 17.15 -3.00 -8.40
N PRO A 459 16.51 -1.82 -8.43
CA PRO A 459 15.57 -1.43 -9.49
C PRO A 459 16.09 -1.48 -10.92
N CYS A 460 17.41 -1.45 -11.13
CA CYS A 460 18.07 -1.63 -12.43
C CYS A 460 19.16 -2.71 -12.41
N GLY A 461 19.04 -3.66 -11.48
CA GLY A 461 20.00 -4.75 -11.34
C GLY A 461 19.48 -6.05 -11.93
N LYS A 462 20.42 -6.81 -12.49
CA LYS A 462 20.28 -8.22 -12.80
C LYS A 462 20.80 -9.03 -11.63
N VAL A 463 19.88 -9.59 -10.88
CA VAL A 463 20.15 -10.34 -9.66
C VAL A 463 20.05 -11.83 -9.93
N GLY A 464 21.04 -12.58 -9.47
CA GLY A 464 21.06 -14.03 -9.53
C GLY A 464 21.77 -14.65 -8.34
N ILE A 465 21.48 -15.92 -8.09
CA ILE A 465 22.22 -16.73 -7.11
C ILE A 465 23.19 -17.61 -7.88
N SER A 466 24.49 -17.45 -7.59
CA SER A 466 25.55 -18.23 -8.21
C SER A 466 26.09 -19.22 -7.20
N GLY A 467 25.74 -20.50 -7.32
CA GLY A 467 26.17 -21.55 -6.39
C GLY A 467 25.03 -22.07 -5.53
N GLY A 468 25.09 -23.35 -5.18
CA GLY A 468 24.15 -24.00 -4.27
C GLY A 468 24.83 -24.29 -2.93
N ALA A 469 24.31 -23.73 -1.86
CA ALA A 469 24.50 -24.20 -0.52
C ALA A 469 24.04 -25.66 -0.54
N GLN A 470 24.88 -26.58 -0.06
CA GLN A 470 24.53 -28.00 0.02
C GLN A 470 23.45 -28.28 1.09
N ASN A 471 22.64 -27.29 1.47
CA ASN A 471 21.53 -27.46 2.39
C ASN A 471 20.26 -27.15 1.64
N GLU A 472 19.43 -28.17 1.53
CA GLU A 472 18.06 -28.03 1.07
C GLU A 472 17.27 -27.20 2.09
N ALA A 473 16.31 -26.44 1.60
CA ALA A 473 15.35 -25.72 2.42
C ALA A 473 14.49 -26.74 3.19
N GLU A 474 14.36 -26.56 4.49
CA GLU A 474 13.51 -27.37 5.35
C GLU A 474 12.30 -26.54 5.77
N CYS A 475 11.13 -26.85 5.20
CA CYS A 475 9.89 -26.14 5.44
C CYS A 475 8.97 -26.95 6.37
N ASN A 476 8.42 -26.31 7.40
CA ASN A 476 7.36 -26.95 8.19
C ASN A 476 6.01 -26.63 7.56
N THR A 477 5.49 -27.57 6.78
CA THR A 477 4.17 -27.48 6.13
C THR A 477 3.12 -28.40 6.74
N THR A 478 3.45 -29.12 7.83
CA THR A 478 2.62 -30.23 8.32
C THR A 478 2.08 -30.04 9.73
N ASP A 479 2.71 -29.22 10.57
CA ASP A 479 2.29 -29.02 11.96
C ASP A 479 1.93 -27.56 12.23
N GLU A 480 0.64 -27.22 12.02
CA GLU A 480 0.03 -25.91 12.31
C GLU A 480 0.13 -25.51 13.79
N SER A 481 0.41 -26.46 14.70
CA SER A 481 0.51 -26.15 16.13
C SER A 481 1.83 -25.49 16.51
N ILE A 482 2.85 -25.56 15.64
CA ILE A 482 4.15 -24.92 15.84
C ILE A 482 4.08 -23.52 15.22
N THR A 483 3.83 -22.49 16.02
CA THR A 483 3.81 -21.09 15.61
C THR A 483 5.15 -20.42 15.93
N PRO A 484 5.43 -19.22 15.36
CA PRO A 484 6.66 -18.48 15.69
C PRO A 484 6.83 -18.22 17.19
N GLU A 485 5.74 -18.09 17.94
CA GLU A 485 5.76 -17.79 19.38
C GLU A 485 6.06 -19.00 20.26
N ASN A 486 5.81 -20.22 19.77
CA ASN A 486 5.93 -21.45 20.55
C ASN A 486 6.96 -22.46 20.01
N ALA A 487 7.56 -22.18 18.85
CA ALA A 487 8.62 -23.00 18.27
C ALA A 487 9.80 -23.12 19.24
N LEU A 488 10.20 -24.36 19.53
CA LEU A 488 11.40 -24.64 20.30
C LEU A 488 12.66 -24.35 19.46
N GLU A 489 13.82 -24.19 20.11
CA GLU A 489 15.10 -24.03 19.41
C GLU A 489 15.33 -25.19 18.42
N GLY A 490 15.53 -24.87 17.14
CA GLY A 490 15.68 -25.84 16.06
C GLY A 490 14.38 -26.34 15.42
N GLN A 491 13.21 -25.91 15.87
CA GLN A 491 11.95 -26.13 15.14
C GLN A 491 11.68 -24.99 14.15
N VAL A 492 11.21 -25.34 12.96
CA VAL A 492 10.73 -24.38 11.97
C VAL A 492 9.23 -24.15 12.21
N PRO A 493 8.77 -22.90 12.42
CA PRO A 493 7.34 -22.60 12.54
C PRO A 493 6.55 -23.02 11.31
N TYR A 494 5.26 -23.32 11.49
CA TYR A 494 4.33 -23.62 10.41
C TYR A 494 4.35 -22.49 9.37
N GLY A 495 4.54 -22.89 8.13
CA GLY A 495 4.64 -22.01 6.97
C GLY A 495 5.93 -21.21 6.87
N ASP A 496 6.88 -21.38 7.80
CA ASP A 496 8.25 -20.90 7.68
C ASP A 496 9.15 -21.98 7.08
N CYS A 497 10.30 -21.53 6.57
CA CYS A 497 11.32 -22.38 6.00
C CYS A 497 12.69 -21.94 6.53
N GLY A 498 13.49 -22.93 6.94
CA GLY A 498 14.90 -22.76 7.26
C GLY A 498 15.80 -23.16 6.09
N GLY A 499 17.08 -22.78 6.17
CA GLY A 499 18.09 -23.21 5.20
C GLY A 499 18.10 -22.41 3.89
N GLY A 500 18.37 -23.10 2.79
CA GLY A 500 18.57 -22.52 1.45
C GLY A 500 19.87 -21.73 1.28
N ASP A 501 20.01 -21.12 0.10
CA ASP A 501 21.14 -20.25 -0.25
C ASP A 501 20.98 -18.87 0.37
N ILE A 502 19.84 -18.26 0.11
CA ILE A 502 19.49 -16.92 0.58
C ILE A 502 18.19 -17.05 1.36
N ARG A 503 18.14 -16.48 2.56
CA ARG A 503 16.91 -16.40 3.34
C ARG A 503 16.47 -14.96 3.40
N GLY A 504 15.52 -14.58 2.57
CA GLY A 504 15.10 -13.20 2.51
C GLY A 504 14.24 -12.90 1.31
N VAL A 505 14.38 -11.68 0.83
CA VAL A 505 13.49 -11.11 -0.18
C VAL A 505 14.36 -10.42 -1.22
N VAL A 506 14.09 -10.69 -2.50
CA VAL A 506 14.86 -10.16 -3.62
C VAL A 506 13.95 -9.42 -4.58
N TRP A 507 14.23 -8.14 -4.74
CA TRP A 507 13.54 -7.22 -5.61
C TRP A 507 14.54 -6.65 -6.62
N ALA A 508 14.30 -6.85 -7.91
CA ALA A 508 15.25 -6.56 -8.97
C ALA A 508 14.57 -6.02 -10.23
N GLU A 509 15.35 -5.58 -11.22
CA GLU A 509 14.82 -5.40 -12.57
C GLU A 509 14.70 -6.75 -13.27
N GLU A 510 15.78 -7.51 -13.25
CA GLU A 510 15.87 -8.83 -13.86
C GLU A 510 16.31 -9.83 -12.79
N TRP A 511 15.56 -10.91 -12.65
CA TRP A 511 16.03 -12.10 -11.96
C TRP A 511 16.57 -13.08 -13.00
N ASP A 512 17.89 -13.24 -13.03
CA ASP A 512 18.56 -14.22 -13.85
C ASP A 512 19.08 -15.31 -12.92
N GLY A 513 18.34 -16.40 -12.78
CA GLY A 513 18.58 -17.46 -11.81
C GLY A 513 19.94 -18.15 -11.92
N SER A 514 19.99 -19.47 -11.75
CA SER A 514 21.23 -20.24 -11.93
C SER A 514 21.07 -21.26 -13.05
N GLY A 515 21.99 -21.20 -14.02
CA GLY A 515 22.02 -22.12 -15.16
C GLY A 515 22.56 -23.51 -14.85
N SER A 516 23.11 -23.77 -13.65
CA SER A 516 23.85 -25.02 -13.39
C SER A 516 23.56 -25.74 -12.06
N ASN A 517 23.10 -25.05 -11.02
CA ASN A 517 22.78 -25.64 -9.73
C ASN A 517 21.35 -25.23 -9.30
N ASN A 518 20.62 -26.11 -8.61
CA ASN A 518 19.36 -25.69 -7.98
C ASN A 518 19.71 -24.79 -6.79
N ALA A 519 19.55 -23.48 -6.98
CA ALA A 519 19.75 -22.48 -5.94
C ALA A 519 18.41 -22.12 -5.30
N GLN A 520 18.39 -21.91 -3.99
CA GLN A 520 17.15 -21.76 -3.24
C GLN A 520 17.05 -20.40 -2.56
N LEU A 521 16.02 -19.63 -2.94
CA LEU A 521 15.58 -18.44 -2.21
C LEU A 521 14.51 -18.85 -1.20
N VAL A 522 14.82 -18.76 0.08
CA VAL A 522 13.90 -19.08 1.17
C VAL A 522 13.30 -17.80 1.74
N VAL A 523 12.00 -17.64 1.62
CA VAL A 523 11.33 -16.41 2.05
C VAL A 523 10.74 -16.60 3.45
N PRO A 524 11.14 -15.78 4.45
CA PRO A 524 10.59 -15.87 5.80
C PRO A 524 9.07 -15.71 5.81
N SER A 525 8.36 -16.51 6.61
CA SER A 525 6.90 -16.40 6.73
C SER A 525 6.44 -14.99 7.14
N ASN A 526 7.21 -14.33 8.00
CA ASN A 526 6.98 -12.98 8.52
C ASN A 526 7.58 -11.85 7.66
N ALA A 527 8.02 -12.13 6.42
CA ALA A 527 8.70 -11.15 5.58
C ALA A 527 7.89 -9.84 5.38
N ALA A 528 6.57 -9.93 5.25
CA ALA A 528 5.71 -8.76 5.10
C ALA A 528 5.75 -7.83 6.33
N ASP A 529 5.62 -8.41 7.54
CA ASP A 529 5.62 -7.65 8.79
C ASP A 529 7.01 -7.06 9.08
N ASP A 530 8.07 -7.82 8.80
CA ASP A 530 9.44 -7.33 8.94
C ASP A 530 9.76 -6.23 7.92
N GLY A 531 9.29 -6.36 6.67
CA GLY A 531 9.41 -5.31 5.66
C GLY A 531 8.72 -4.02 6.10
N LEU A 532 7.48 -4.13 6.60
CA LEU A 532 6.76 -2.99 7.15
C LEU A 532 7.50 -2.37 8.35
N ARG A 533 8.03 -3.20 9.26
CA ARG A 533 8.68 -2.74 10.48
C ARG A 533 10.02 -2.06 10.23
N GLU A 534 10.83 -2.61 9.33
CA GLU A 534 12.24 -2.24 9.11
C GLU A 534 12.48 -1.38 7.87
N GLN A 535 11.52 -1.33 6.93
CA GLN A 535 11.55 -0.56 5.68
C GLN A 535 10.28 0.29 5.49
N GLY A 536 9.36 0.35 6.45
CA GLY A 536 8.17 1.19 6.38
C GLY A 536 7.10 0.73 5.36
N PHE A 537 6.04 1.54 5.26
CA PHE A 537 4.81 1.18 4.52
C PHE A 537 4.98 1.10 3.00
N GLU A 538 5.95 1.81 2.43
CA GLU A 538 6.19 1.79 0.97
C GLU A 538 6.70 0.43 0.50
N TYR A 539 7.46 -0.24 1.36
CA TYR A 539 8.00 -1.59 1.15
C TYR A 539 7.03 -2.68 1.54
N ALA A 540 5.86 -2.29 2.02
CA ALA A 540 4.83 -3.21 2.37
C ALA A 540 4.00 -3.41 1.08
N ILE A 541 4.54 -4.04 0.05
CA ILE A 541 3.77 -4.38 -1.17
C ILE A 541 3.10 -5.74 -1.03
N SER A 542 1.94 -5.92 -1.65
CA SER A 542 1.19 -7.17 -1.54
C SER A 542 0.23 -7.39 -2.71
N VAL A 543 0.16 -8.60 -3.24
CA VAL A 543 -0.84 -8.99 -4.25
C VAL A 543 -2.07 -9.50 -3.53
N LYS A 544 -2.95 -8.57 -3.16
CA LYS A 544 -4.27 -8.87 -2.58
C LYS A 544 -5.36 -8.18 -3.38
N ASP A 545 -6.54 -8.75 -3.30
CA ASP A 545 -7.79 -8.13 -3.72
C ASP A 545 -8.43 -7.44 -2.51
N TYR A 546 -9.35 -6.51 -2.72
CA TYR A 546 -10.07 -5.78 -1.67
C TYR A 546 -11.57 -5.89 -1.84
N VAL A 547 -12.27 -5.93 -0.72
CA VAL A 547 -13.72 -5.92 -0.68
C VAL A 547 -14.22 -4.96 0.39
N ALA A 548 -15.18 -4.12 0.02
CA ALA A 548 -16.01 -3.36 0.94
C ALA A 548 -17.10 -4.28 1.53
N ILE A 549 -17.06 -4.48 2.84
CA ILE A 549 -18.00 -5.31 3.61
C ILE A 549 -18.69 -4.47 4.68
N GLY A 550 -20.01 -4.65 4.76
CA GLY A 550 -20.83 -4.11 5.84
C GLY A 550 -21.02 -2.59 5.78
N THR A 551 -21.86 -2.09 6.68
CA THR A 551 -22.08 -0.66 6.91
C THR A 551 -21.87 -0.40 8.40
N ASN A 552 -20.86 0.37 8.76
CA ASN A 552 -20.51 0.63 10.16
C ASN A 552 -21.21 1.88 10.71
N SER A 553 -21.57 2.82 9.84
CA SER A 553 -22.32 4.04 10.20
C SER A 553 -22.97 4.68 8.97
N TRP A 554 -24.10 5.38 9.18
CA TRP A 554 -24.87 6.03 8.13
C TRP A 554 -25.25 7.45 8.57
N PHE A 555 -24.86 8.47 7.79
CA PHE A 555 -25.19 9.87 8.04
C PHE A 555 -25.72 10.54 6.76
N GLY A 556 -26.77 11.36 6.87
CA GLY A 556 -27.38 12.04 5.73
C GLY A 556 -27.73 13.49 6.04
N PHE A 557 -27.40 14.39 5.13
CA PHE A 557 -27.77 15.79 5.17
C PHE A 557 -28.71 16.12 4.00
N GLY A 558 -29.94 16.53 4.32
CA GLY A 558 -30.90 17.04 3.35
C GLY A 558 -30.88 18.56 3.33
N GLY A 559 -30.60 19.16 2.18
CA GLY A 559 -30.56 20.61 1.99
C GLY A 559 -31.44 21.07 0.83
N VAL A 560 -32.17 22.16 1.02
CA VAL A 560 -32.85 22.86 -0.08
C VAL A 560 -31.88 23.92 -0.61
N PRO A 561 -31.70 24.08 -1.94
CA PRO A 561 -30.89 25.17 -2.46
C PRO A 561 -31.41 26.51 -1.92
N ARG A 562 -30.50 27.37 -1.42
CA ARG A 562 -30.83 28.76 -1.16
C ARG A 562 -31.09 29.44 -2.52
N PRO A 563 -32.13 30.29 -2.62
CA PRO A 563 -32.54 30.91 -3.88
C PRO A 563 -31.43 31.72 -4.54
#